data_AF-A0A4Q2D1L2-F1
#
_entry.id   AF-A0A4Q2D1L2-F1
#
_cell.length_a   1.000
_cell.length_b   1.000
_cell.length_c   1.000
_cell.angle_alpha   90.00
_cell.angle_beta   90.00
_cell.angle_gamma   90.00
#
_symmetry.space_group_name_H-M   'P 1'
#
loop_
_entity.id
_entity.type
_entity.pdbx_description
1 polymer ?
#
loop_
_entity_poly.entity_id
_entity_poly.type
_entity_poly.pdbx_seq_one_letter_code
_entity_poly.pdbx_strand_id
1 'polypeptide(L)'
;MLTPGAALGDGEAPERGWGELNPLATSTCEMGLGTRCDTLDYHFGDYNWRKIVRLGNSLFKKLKTATSDVAEHVIAHQDLEATINPEKLCSWTEAMTAWELDPANSPNPYEVLVKTPTQAAVRRQMAEDKEKALAKGVDVSLSDEVSPCSLIVMGIDLEGEQLEEWFSLLQLYMPTSVTLRKQEPQKKVTPKPFNVKLWMPSQIGKLISFNRSLAEIEYKLQNTQAHKALGTLRRNLQIQATLYDIKDRWLCGQGTNTRALNALATVQARIAAARDKYCQARTALLALVDLLGYANVDKEFLPLQDNDIRSMVEPEPGLGETQQTLSWIWRQVNAANATEEETQEFVAE
;
A
#
# COMPACT_ATOMS: atom_id res chain seq x y z
N MET A 1 -10.34 22.31 -10.24
CA MET A 1 -11.17 22.12 -11.46
C MET A 1 -11.83 20.73 -11.46
N LEU A 2 -13.12 20.60 -11.80
CA LEU A 2 -13.81 19.29 -11.87
C LEU A 2 -13.50 18.60 -13.22
N THR A 3 -12.95 17.39 -13.19
CA THR A 3 -12.61 16.57 -14.37
C THR A 3 -13.87 16.25 -15.20
N PRO A 4 -13.95 16.70 -16.46
CA PRO A 4 -15.06 16.38 -17.35
C PRO A 4 -15.23 14.86 -17.52
N GLY A 5 -16.40 14.35 -17.19
CA GLY A 5 -16.73 12.94 -17.31
C GLY A 5 -16.30 12.05 -16.14
N ALA A 6 -15.63 12.59 -15.12
CA ALA A 6 -15.50 11.90 -13.84
C ALA A 6 -16.90 11.60 -13.27
N ALA A 7 -17.08 10.40 -12.73
CA ALA A 7 -18.36 9.86 -12.26
C ALA A 7 -19.44 9.57 -13.33
N LEU A 8 -19.12 9.61 -14.65
CA LEU A 8 -20.02 9.07 -15.69
C LEU A 8 -20.26 7.56 -15.52
N GLY A 9 -19.24 6.83 -15.05
CA GLY A 9 -19.30 5.40 -14.79
C GLY A 9 -19.93 5.08 -13.43
N ASP A 10 -21.20 4.70 -13.43
CA ASP A 10 -21.85 4.13 -12.26
C ASP A 10 -21.45 2.64 -12.11
N GLY A 11 -20.29 2.41 -11.47
CA GLY A 11 -19.67 1.08 -11.30
C GLY A 11 -20.47 0.10 -10.46
N GLU A 12 -21.53 0.55 -9.79
CA GLU A 12 -22.44 -0.30 -9.00
C GLU A 12 -23.58 -0.91 -9.84
N ALA A 13 -23.70 -0.55 -11.12
CA ALA A 13 -24.77 -1.05 -11.97
C ALA A 13 -24.86 -2.59 -12.06
N PRO A 14 -23.74 -3.36 -12.08
CA PRO A 14 -23.77 -4.82 -12.03
C PRO A 14 -24.30 -5.35 -10.68
N GLU A 15 -23.83 -4.78 -9.57
CA GLU A 15 -24.15 -5.22 -8.20
C GLU A 15 -25.62 -5.01 -7.83
N ARG A 16 -26.24 -3.91 -8.30
CA ARG A 16 -27.66 -3.64 -8.05
C ARG A 16 -28.59 -4.64 -8.69
N GLY A 17 -28.18 -5.27 -9.80
CA GLY A 17 -28.92 -6.37 -10.40
C GLY A 17 -28.92 -7.62 -9.52
N TRP A 18 -27.79 -7.93 -8.87
CA TRP A 18 -27.66 -9.13 -8.04
C TRP A 18 -28.59 -9.13 -6.83
N GLY A 19 -28.84 -7.96 -6.22
CA GLY A 19 -29.78 -7.85 -5.10
C GLY A 19 -31.20 -8.31 -5.44
N GLU A 20 -31.70 -7.98 -6.63
CA GLU A 20 -33.04 -8.37 -7.10
C GLU A 20 -33.07 -9.82 -7.62
N LEU A 21 -31.92 -10.34 -8.10
CA LEU A 21 -31.83 -11.67 -8.70
C LEU A 21 -31.49 -12.78 -7.71
N ASN A 22 -30.82 -12.46 -6.59
CA ASN A 22 -30.46 -13.44 -5.56
C ASN A 22 -31.65 -14.29 -5.05
N PRO A 23 -32.85 -13.72 -4.81
CA PRO A 23 -34.01 -14.51 -4.42
C PRO A 23 -34.50 -15.50 -5.50
N LEU A 24 -34.19 -15.26 -6.77
CA LEU A 24 -34.57 -16.17 -7.86
C LEU A 24 -33.73 -17.45 -7.87
N ALA A 25 -32.53 -17.41 -7.31
CA ALA A 25 -31.65 -18.57 -7.24
C ALA A 25 -32.29 -19.72 -6.46
N THR A 26 -32.90 -19.43 -5.31
CA THR A 26 -33.63 -20.42 -4.52
C THR A 26 -34.98 -20.77 -5.15
N SER A 27 -35.70 -19.79 -5.68
CA SER A 27 -37.02 -20.02 -6.29
C SER A 27 -36.98 -20.88 -7.55
N THR A 28 -35.88 -20.87 -8.31
CA THR A 28 -35.75 -21.63 -9.56
C THR A 28 -34.96 -22.94 -9.42
N CYS A 29 -34.57 -23.30 -8.19
CA CYS A 29 -33.71 -24.46 -7.92
C CYS A 29 -34.36 -25.81 -8.27
N GLU A 30 -35.68 -25.93 -8.12
CA GLU A 30 -36.44 -27.16 -8.38
C GLU A 30 -37.01 -27.22 -9.81
N MET A 31 -36.79 -26.18 -10.61
CA MET A 31 -37.33 -26.08 -11.97
C MET A 31 -36.49 -26.88 -12.96
N GLY A 32 -37.13 -27.47 -13.98
CA GLY A 32 -36.42 -28.08 -15.11
C GLY A 32 -35.58 -27.05 -15.88
N LEU A 33 -34.48 -27.50 -16.50
CA LEU A 33 -33.48 -26.62 -17.15
C LEU A 33 -34.09 -25.60 -18.13
N GLY A 34 -34.99 -26.01 -19.01
CA GLY A 34 -35.65 -25.11 -19.96
C GLY A 34 -36.54 -24.08 -19.26
N THR A 35 -37.44 -24.53 -18.39
CA THR A 35 -38.37 -23.68 -17.65
C THR A 35 -37.61 -22.71 -16.73
N ARG A 36 -36.47 -23.13 -16.19
CA ARG A 36 -35.57 -22.29 -15.39
C ARG A 36 -34.98 -21.15 -16.23
N CYS A 37 -34.47 -21.44 -17.42
CA CYS A 37 -33.95 -20.41 -18.33
C CYS A 37 -35.04 -19.40 -18.69
N ASP A 38 -36.22 -19.87 -19.11
CA ASP A 38 -37.33 -18.99 -19.48
C ASP A 38 -37.73 -18.07 -18.32
N THR A 39 -37.83 -18.62 -17.11
CA THR A 39 -38.21 -17.86 -15.91
C THR A 39 -37.19 -16.78 -15.58
N LEU A 40 -35.90 -17.10 -15.65
CA LEU A 40 -34.83 -16.11 -15.45
C LEU A 40 -34.88 -15.00 -16.50
N ASP A 41 -35.09 -15.36 -17.78
CA ASP A 41 -35.18 -14.39 -18.87
C ASP A 41 -36.38 -13.43 -18.70
N TYR A 42 -37.54 -13.92 -18.25
CA TYR A 42 -38.67 -13.06 -17.92
C TYR A 42 -38.34 -12.05 -16.82
N HIS A 43 -37.67 -12.50 -15.75
CA HIS A 43 -37.26 -11.62 -14.66
C HIS A 43 -36.19 -10.61 -15.08
N PHE A 44 -35.23 -11.00 -15.93
CA PHE A 44 -34.26 -10.07 -16.51
C PHE A 44 -34.96 -9.03 -17.39
N GLY A 45 -35.94 -9.46 -18.20
CA GLY A 45 -36.76 -8.58 -19.02
C GLY A 45 -37.54 -7.55 -18.20
N ASP A 46 -38.23 -7.98 -17.15
CA ASP A 46 -38.95 -7.09 -16.23
C ASP A 46 -37.99 -6.11 -15.52
N TYR A 47 -36.84 -6.58 -15.04
CA TYR A 47 -35.84 -5.71 -14.41
C TYR A 47 -35.34 -4.64 -15.37
N ASN A 48 -35.03 -4.99 -16.62
CA ASN A 48 -34.63 -4.06 -17.66
C ASN A 48 -35.73 -3.03 -17.95
N TRP A 49 -36.99 -3.46 -18.06
CA TRP A 49 -38.13 -2.57 -18.27
C TRP A 49 -38.33 -1.61 -17.10
N ARG A 50 -38.32 -2.11 -15.85
CA ARG A 50 -38.40 -1.27 -14.64
C ARG A 50 -37.28 -0.25 -14.60
N LYS A 51 -36.05 -0.64 -14.98
CA LYS A 51 -34.90 0.27 -15.03
C LYS A 51 -35.13 1.40 -16.03
N ILE A 52 -35.61 1.12 -17.23
CA ILE A 52 -35.92 2.13 -18.25
C ILE A 52 -36.99 3.11 -17.74
N VAL A 53 -38.11 2.58 -17.23
CA VAL A 53 -39.23 3.42 -16.78
C VAL A 53 -38.86 4.28 -15.56
N ARG A 54 -38.05 3.74 -14.64
CA ARG A 54 -37.65 4.44 -13.41
C ARG A 54 -36.42 5.33 -13.59
N LEU A 55 -35.75 5.28 -14.75
CA LEU A 55 -34.49 5.99 -14.97
C LEU A 55 -34.62 7.49 -14.72
N GLY A 56 -35.66 8.14 -15.26
CA GLY A 56 -35.87 9.58 -15.09
C GLY A 56 -36.01 9.99 -13.63
N ASN A 57 -36.83 9.27 -12.85
CA ASN A 57 -36.99 9.53 -11.42
C ASN A 57 -35.70 9.28 -10.62
N SER A 58 -34.93 8.25 -10.99
CA SER A 58 -33.64 7.95 -10.38
C SER A 58 -32.62 9.06 -10.63
N LEU A 59 -32.47 9.48 -11.89
CA LEU A 59 -31.58 10.58 -12.29
C LEU A 59 -31.97 11.89 -11.62
N PHE A 60 -33.27 12.20 -11.54
CA PHE A 60 -33.75 13.40 -10.86
C PHE A 60 -33.41 13.42 -9.37
N LYS A 61 -33.55 12.28 -8.67
CA LYS A 61 -33.14 12.17 -7.26
C LYS A 61 -31.63 12.37 -7.11
N LYS A 62 -30.83 11.71 -7.95
CA LYS A 62 -29.36 11.86 -7.95
C LYS A 62 -28.94 13.31 -8.22
N LEU A 63 -29.61 13.99 -9.15
CA LEU A 63 -29.36 15.40 -9.45
C LEU A 63 -29.63 16.28 -8.23
N LYS A 64 -30.75 16.09 -7.52
CA LYS A 64 -31.04 16.86 -6.30
C LYS A 64 -29.97 16.69 -5.22
N THR A 65 -29.55 15.45 -4.98
CA THR A 65 -28.47 15.16 -4.03
C THR A 65 -27.17 15.83 -4.47
N ALA A 66 -26.77 15.63 -5.73
CA ALA A 66 -25.56 16.25 -6.27
C ALA A 66 -25.59 17.78 -6.13
N THR A 67 -26.70 18.44 -6.48
CA THR A 67 -26.83 19.90 -6.35
C THR A 67 -26.67 20.39 -4.91
N SER A 68 -27.17 19.62 -3.93
CA SER A 68 -26.97 19.93 -2.50
C SER A 68 -25.50 19.82 -2.10
N ASP A 69 -24.82 18.78 -2.58
CA ASP A 69 -23.47 18.40 -2.16
C ASP A 69 -22.38 19.20 -2.91
N VAL A 70 -22.71 19.91 -4.01
CA VAL A 70 -21.75 20.71 -4.79
C VAL A 70 -20.99 21.69 -3.91
N ALA A 71 -21.66 22.38 -2.98
CA ALA A 71 -21.01 23.38 -2.13
C ALA A 71 -19.92 22.75 -1.24
N GLU A 72 -20.22 21.63 -0.61
CA GLU A 72 -19.26 20.90 0.23
C GLU A 72 -18.09 20.36 -0.60
N HIS A 73 -18.37 19.79 -1.78
CA HIS A 73 -17.33 19.29 -2.67
C HIS A 73 -16.41 20.39 -3.19
N VAL A 74 -16.94 21.58 -3.49
CA VAL A 74 -16.13 22.73 -3.92
C VAL A 74 -15.22 23.21 -2.79
N ILE A 75 -15.73 23.31 -1.56
CA ILE A 75 -14.92 23.71 -0.39
C ILE A 75 -13.80 22.70 -0.15
N ALA A 76 -14.14 21.41 -0.05
CA ALA A 76 -13.16 20.35 0.17
C ALA A 76 -12.08 20.31 -0.93
N HIS A 77 -12.45 20.64 -2.16
CA HIS A 77 -11.52 20.73 -3.27
C HIS A 77 -10.56 21.92 -3.12
N GLN A 78 -11.08 23.11 -2.80
CA GLN A 78 -10.26 24.31 -2.57
C GLN A 78 -9.30 24.13 -1.40
N ASP A 79 -9.75 23.53 -0.31
CA ASP A 79 -8.91 23.22 0.85
C ASP A 79 -7.76 22.28 0.47
N LEU A 80 -8.02 21.28 -0.35
CA LEU A 80 -6.99 20.38 -0.86
C LEU A 80 -6.00 21.11 -1.78
N GLU A 81 -6.48 21.93 -2.71
CA GLU A 81 -5.63 22.75 -3.59
C GLU A 81 -4.70 23.67 -2.77
N ALA A 82 -5.19 24.25 -1.66
CA ALA A 82 -4.41 25.13 -0.79
C ALA A 82 -3.25 24.42 -0.06
N THR A 83 -3.31 23.10 0.11
CA THR A 83 -2.24 22.32 0.76
C THR A 83 -1.10 21.93 -0.17
N ILE A 84 -1.29 22.05 -1.48
CA ILE A 84 -0.36 21.58 -2.51
C ILE A 84 0.51 22.76 -2.98
N ASN A 85 1.79 22.51 -3.27
CA ASN A 85 2.67 23.54 -3.84
C ASN A 85 2.07 24.09 -5.15
N PRO A 86 1.88 25.41 -5.29
CA PRO A 86 1.23 26.02 -6.45
C PRO A 86 1.92 25.69 -7.79
N GLU A 87 3.24 25.52 -7.82
CA GLU A 87 3.97 25.16 -9.04
C GLU A 87 3.65 23.73 -9.51
N LYS A 88 3.53 22.81 -8.56
CA LYS A 88 3.12 21.43 -8.84
C LYS A 88 1.66 21.38 -9.28
N LEU A 89 0.82 22.20 -8.67
CA LEU A 89 -0.59 22.30 -9.05
C LEU A 89 -0.74 22.86 -10.47
N CYS A 90 0.02 23.89 -10.84
CA CYS A 90 0.00 24.44 -12.19
C CYS A 90 0.45 23.42 -13.24
N SER A 91 1.63 22.82 -13.05
CA SER A 91 2.16 21.82 -13.98
C SER A 91 1.26 20.59 -14.12
N TRP A 92 0.65 20.12 -13.02
CA TRP A 92 -0.33 19.04 -13.06
C TRP A 92 -1.61 19.43 -13.81
N THR A 93 -2.12 20.64 -13.58
CA THR A 93 -3.33 21.13 -14.26
C THR A 93 -3.10 21.27 -15.78
N GLU A 94 -1.92 21.73 -16.19
CA GLU A 94 -1.53 21.79 -17.60
C GLU A 94 -1.44 20.40 -18.23
N ALA A 95 -0.79 19.44 -17.55
CA ALA A 95 -0.71 18.05 -18.03
C ALA A 95 -2.09 17.39 -18.14
N MET A 96 -2.98 17.63 -17.16
CA MET A 96 -4.35 17.13 -17.15
C MET A 96 -5.16 17.67 -18.33
N THR A 97 -5.14 18.99 -18.53
CA THR A 97 -5.90 19.64 -19.61
C THR A 97 -5.38 19.26 -21.00
N ALA A 98 -4.07 19.15 -21.17
CA ALA A 98 -3.47 18.67 -22.43
C ALA A 98 -3.93 17.24 -22.76
N TRP A 99 -3.94 16.35 -21.76
CA TRP A 99 -4.41 14.98 -21.94
C TRP A 99 -5.91 14.87 -22.20
N GLU A 100 -6.74 15.67 -21.54
CA GLU A 100 -8.19 15.68 -21.80
C GLU A 100 -8.56 16.18 -23.20
N LEU A 101 -7.77 17.11 -23.75
CA LEU A 101 -7.96 17.62 -25.11
C LEU A 101 -7.54 16.62 -26.18
N ASP A 102 -6.44 15.89 -25.96
CA ASP A 102 -5.94 14.86 -26.88
C ASP A 102 -5.37 13.65 -26.13
N PRO A 103 -6.24 12.70 -25.73
CA PRO A 103 -5.82 11.50 -25.02
C PRO A 103 -4.95 10.55 -25.86
N ALA A 104 -4.95 10.70 -27.18
CA ALA A 104 -4.25 9.80 -28.10
C ALA A 104 -2.77 10.16 -28.26
N ASN A 105 -2.44 11.45 -28.23
CA ASN A 105 -1.07 11.93 -28.45
C ASN A 105 -0.40 12.49 -27.18
N SER A 106 -1.16 12.78 -26.13
CA SER A 106 -0.61 13.33 -24.88
C SER A 106 -0.24 12.23 -23.88
N PRO A 107 0.86 12.39 -23.10
CA PRO A 107 1.20 11.46 -22.04
C PRO A 107 0.09 11.44 -20.97
N ASN A 108 -0.27 10.26 -20.48
CA ASN A 108 -1.34 10.09 -19.50
C ASN A 108 -0.88 10.52 -18.09
N PRO A 109 -1.40 11.63 -17.53
CA PRO A 109 -1.00 12.09 -16.19
C PRO A 109 -1.53 11.17 -15.08
N TYR A 110 -2.59 10.40 -15.33
CA TYR A 110 -3.19 9.51 -14.33
C TYR A 110 -2.45 8.18 -14.18
N GLU A 111 -1.50 7.89 -15.06
CA GLU A 111 -0.70 6.67 -14.97
C GLU A 111 0.25 6.77 -13.76
N VAL A 112 0.12 5.81 -12.84
CA VAL A 112 0.96 5.77 -11.64
C VAL A 112 2.36 5.29 -12.05
N LEU A 113 3.24 6.25 -12.34
CA LEU A 113 4.66 5.98 -12.53
C LEU A 113 5.30 5.77 -11.16
N VAL A 114 5.57 4.51 -10.83
CA VAL A 114 6.21 4.13 -9.56
C VAL A 114 7.67 4.56 -9.60
N LYS A 115 7.97 5.78 -9.11
CA LYS A 115 9.32 6.38 -9.08
C LYS A 115 10.28 5.66 -8.15
N THR A 116 9.79 5.08 -7.05
CA THR A 116 10.59 4.26 -6.14
C THR A 116 10.53 2.80 -6.60
N PRO A 117 11.65 2.10 -6.80
CA PRO A 117 11.62 0.74 -7.32
C PRO A 117 10.76 -0.13 -6.39
N THR A 118 9.75 -0.79 -6.96
CA THR A 118 8.97 -1.79 -6.22
C THR A 118 9.92 -2.88 -5.71
N GLN A 119 9.53 -3.61 -4.65
CA GLN A 119 10.32 -4.76 -4.20
C GLN A 119 10.60 -5.75 -5.35
N ALA A 120 9.67 -5.90 -6.29
CA ALA A 120 9.85 -6.70 -7.51
C ALA A 120 10.84 -6.06 -8.50
N ALA A 121 10.83 -4.74 -8.67
CA ALA A 121 11.80 -4.02 -9.49
C ALA A 121 13.21 -4.10 -8.89
N VAL A 122 13.37 -3.94 -7.57
CA VAL A 122 14.66 -4.16 -6.89
C VAL A 122 15.13 -5.60 -7.07
N ARG A 123 14.24 -6.60 -6.90
CA ARG A 123 14.58 -8.01 -7.17
C ARG A 123 15.05 -8.21 -8.62
N ARG A 124 14.39 -7.58 -9.59
CA ARG A 124 14.78 -7.64 -11.00
C ARG A 124 16.14 -6.98 -11.25
N GLN A 125 16.35 -5.78 -10.75
CA GLN A 125 17.62 -5.06 -10.88
C GLN A 125 18.77 -5.87 -10.27
N MET A 126 18.56 -6.48 -9.11
CA MET A 126 19.59 -7.32 -8.46
C MET A 126 19.88 -8.61 -9.26
N ALA A 127 18.90 -9.15 -9.99
CA ALA A 127 19.11 -10.27 -10.90
C ALA A 127 19.91 -9.85 -12.15
N GLU A 128 19.57 -8.70 -12.74
CA GLU A 128 20.32 -8.12 -13.87
C GLU A 128 21.76 -7.76 -13.49
N ASP A 129 21.96 -7.18 -12.30
CA ASP A 129 23.30 -6.86 -11.78
C ASP A 129 24.12 -8.12 -11.51
N LYS A 130 23.48 -9.22 -11.07
CA LYS A 130 24.13 -10.54 -10.97
C LYS A 130 24.54 -11.04 -12.35
N GLU A 131 23.68 -10.98 -13.37
CA GLU A 131 24.02 -11.41 -14.73
C GLU A 131 25.19 -10.59 -15.29
N LYS A 132 25.21 -9.28 -15.07
CA LYS A 132 26.32 -8.40 -15.45
C LYS A 132 27.62 -8.73 -14.70
N ALA A 133 27.55 -9.06 -13.40
CA ALA A 133 28.70 -9.47 -12.62
C ALA A 133 29.26 -10.82 -13.07
N LEU A 134 28.37 -11.77 -13.40
CA LEU A 134 28.73 -13.07 -13.98
C LEU A 134 29.42 -12.90 -15.33
N ALA A 135 28.91 -12.00 -16.19
CA ALA A 135 29.56 -11.66 -17.46
C ALA A 135 30.95 -11.04 -17.30
N LYS A 136 31.20 -10.36 -16.17
CA LYS A 136 32.51 -9.82 -15.77
C LYS A 136 33.39 -10.83 -15.02
N GLY A 137 32.92 -12.07 -14.81
CA GLY A 137 33.64 -13.14 -14.12
C GLY A 137 33.68 -13.01 -12.59
N VAL A 138 32.85 -12.14 -12.00
CA VAL A 138 32.74 -11.99 -10.54
C VAL A 138 31.45 -12.67 -10.09
N ASP A 139 31.56 -13.92 -9.62
CA ASP A 139 30.44 -14.59 -8.95
C ASP A 139 30.62 -14.54 -7.43
N VAL A 140 29.60 -14.02 -6.74
CA VAL A 140 29.54 -13.92 -5.28
C VAL A 140 28.66 -15.03 -4.70
N SER A 141 28.07 -15.88 -5.56
CA SER A 141 27.23 -17.01 -5.16
C SER A 141 28.11 -18.13 -4.59
N LEU A 142 27.71 -18.67 -3.43
CA LEU A 142 28.39 -19.80 -2.80
C LEU A 142 27.71 -21.15 -3.10
N SER A 143 26.54 -21.13 -3.77
CA SER A 143 25.87 -22.30 -4.35
C SER A 143 25.27 -21.99 -5.72
N ASP A 144 25.16 -23.02 -6.55
CA ASP A 144 24.53 -22.95 -7.88
C ASP A 144 23.01 -22.75 -7.78
N GLU A 145 22.39 -23.15 -6.68
CA GLU A 145 20.94 -23.17 -6.51
C GLU A 145 20.36 -21.85 -5.94
N VAL A 146 21.12 -21.11 -5.12
CA VAL A 146 20.58 -19.96 -4.37
C VAL A 146 21.53 -18.77 -4.39
N SER A 147 21.06 -17.65 -4.96
CA SER A 147 21.76 -16.35 -4.93
C SER A 147 21.69 -15.67 -3.54
N PRO A 148 22.68 -14.85 -3.15
CA PRO A 148 22.61 -14.02 -1.93
C PRO A 148 21.35 -13.15 -1.82
N CYS A 149 20.82 -12.66 -2.95
CA CYS A 149 19.56 -11.92 -2.96
C CYS A 149 18.35 -12.80 -2.69
N SER A 150 18.35 -14.02 -3.23
CA SER A 150 17.29 -15.01 -2.97
C SER A 150 17.28 -15.40 -1.49
N LEU A 151 18.47 -15.58 -0.89
CA LEU A 151 18.62 -15.78 0.54
C LEU A 151 17.90 -14.67 1.32
N ILE A 152 18.32 -13.41 1.20
CA ILE A 152 17.71 -12.33 2.00
C ILE A 152 16.21 -12.17 1.75
N VAL A 153 15.75 -12.39 0.51
CA VAL A 153 14.31 -12.40 0.19
C VAL A 153 13.57 -13.51 0.92
N MET A 154 14.08 -14.74 0.88
CA MET A 154 13.50 -15.86 1.64
C MET A 154 13.45 -15.48 3.12
N GLY A 155 14.55 -14.97 3.70
CA GLY A 155 14.59 -14.50 5.08
C GLY A 155 13.49 -13.49 5.46
N ILE A 156 13.09 -12.61 4.53
CA ILE A 156 12.02 -11.63 4.73
C ILE A 156 10.63 -12.26 4.58
N ASP A 157 10.47 -13.18 3.62
CA ASP A 157 9.19 -13.80 3.26
C ASP A 157 8.91 -15.11 4.02
N LEU A 158 9.77 -15.50 4.98
CA LEU A 158 9.71 -16.78 5.69
C LEU A 158 8.38 -17.01 6.42
N GLU A 159 7.66 -18.04 5.97
CA GLU A 159 6.58 -18.67 6.72
C GLU A 159 7.13 -19.87 7.52
N GLY A 160 6.49 -20.18 8.66
CA GLY A 160 7.08 -21.01 9.71
C GLY A 160 7.58 -22.42 9.33
N GLU A 161 7.14 -22.98 8.20
CA GLU A 161 7.54 -24.31 7.70
C GLU A 161 8.89 -24.28 6.95
N GLN A 162 9.37 -23.11 6.51
CA GLN A 162 10.58 -22.96 5.68
C GLN A 162 11.85 -22.64 6.49
N LEU A 163 11.80 -22.70 7.83
CA LEU A 163 12.89 -22.25 8.71
C LEU A 163 14.16 -23.14 8.65
N GLU A 164 14.01 -24.45 8.47
CA GLU A 164 15.18 -25.37 8.45
C GLU A 164 15.97 -25.26 7.14
N GLU A 165 15.26 -25.11 6.01
CA GLU A 165 15.87 -24.81 4.71
C GLU A 165 16.60 -23.47 4.75
N TRP A 166 15.96 -22.45 5.33
CA TRP A 166 16.58 -21.16 5.57
C TRP A 166 17.86 -21.26 6.38
N PHE A 167 17.83 -21.98 7.50
CA PHE A 167 18.99 -22.10 8.38
C PHE A 167 20.17 -22.83 7.75
N SER A 168 19.89 -23.77 6.87
CA SER A 168 20.87 -24.49 6.06
C SER A 168 21.55 -23.55 5.06
N LEU A 169 20.76 -22.75 4.34
CA LEU A 169 21.27 -21.74 3.41
C LEU A 169 22.00 -20.61 4.11
N LEU A 170 21.52 -20.18 5.28
CA LEU A 170 22.17 -19.17 6.10
C LEU A 170 23.54 -19.64 6.59
N GLN A 171 23.69 -20.92 6.92
CA GLN A 171 24.97 -21.50 7.30
C GLN A 171 25.98 -21.49 6.14
N LEU A 172 25.52 -21.59 4.89
CA LEU A 172 26.39 -21.51 3.72
C LEU A 172 26.96 -20.09 3.54
N TYR A 173 26.09 -19.09 3.60
CA TYR A 173 26.47 -17.68 3.37
C TYR A 173 27.05 -16.98 4.59
N MET A 174 26.65 -17.40 5.79
CA MET A 174 27.11 -16.87 7.08
C MET A 174 27.33 -18.04 8.04
N PRO A 175 28.43 -18.82 7.89
CA PRO A 175 28.70 -20.00 8.73
C PRO A 175 28.84 -19.66 10.21
N THR A 176 29.27 -18.43 10.51
CA THR A 176 29.34 -17.88 11.86
C THR A 176 27.98 -17.58 12.48
N SER A 177 26.87 -17.56 11.72
CA SER A 177 25.51 -17.50 12.31
C SER A 177 25.19 -18.72 13.20
N VAL A 178 25.83 -19.87 12.93
CA VAL A 178 25.66 -21.09 13.71
C VAL A 178 26.23 -20.93 15.13
N THR A 179 27.32 -20.16 15.29
CA THR A 179 27.90 -19.94 16.62
C THR A 179 27.00 -19.07 17.49
N LEU A 180 26.37 -18.04 16.92
CA LEU A 180 25.38 -17.22 17.60
C LEU A 180 24.13 -18.02 18.00
N ARG A 181 23.64 -18.89 17.11
CA ARG A 181 22.51 -19.79 17.40
C ARG A 181 22.83 -20.77 18.54
N LYS A 182 24.07 -21.27 18.61
CA LYS A 182 24.51 -22.15 19.71
C LYS A 182 24.71 -21.41 21.04
N GLN A 183 24.96 -20.10 21.00
CA GLN A 183 25.10 -19.25 22.19
C GLN A 183 23.74 -18.83 22.78
N GLU A 184 22.64 -18.95 22.03
CA GLU A 184 21.31 -18.70 22.59
C GLU A 184 20.93 -19.77 23.63
N PRO A 185 20.42 -19.37 24.81
CA PRO A 185 19.96 -20.33 25.79
C PRO A 185 18.80 -21.13 25.21
N GLN A 186 18.97 -22.45 25.09
CA GLN A 186 17.91 -23.34 24.64
C GLN A 186 16.71 -23.21 25.60
N LYS A 187 15.69 -22.47 25.18
CA LYS A 187 14.40 -22.43 25.89
C LYS A 187 13.80 -23.83 25.82
N LYS A 188 13.35 -24.36 26.97
CA LYS A 188 12.74 -25.71 27.09
C LYS A 188 11.50 -25.93 26.22
N VAL A 189 10.93 -24.86 25.67
CA VAL A 189 9.78 -24.88 24.76
C VAL A 189 10.31 -24.56 23.37
N THR A 190 10.04 -25.44 22.40
CA THR A 190 10.29 -25.15 20.98
C THR A 190 9.59 -23.84 20.64
N PRO A 191 10.34 -22.77 20.29
CA PRO A 191 9.72 -21.51 19.97
C PRO A 191 8.78 -21.73 18.78
N LYS A 192 7.57 -21.16 18.85
CA LYS A 192 6.68 -21.10 17.68
C LYS A 192 7.49 -20.53 16.50
N PRO A 193 7.32 -21.05 15.27
CA PRO A 193 8.13 -20.64 14.12
C PRO A 193 8.27 -19.11 13.95
N PHE A 194 7.22 -18.36 14.24
CA PHE A 194 7.19 -16.88 14.18
C PHE A 194 8.04 -16.15 15.22
N ASN A 195 8.51 -16.84 16.27
CA ASN A 195 9.33 -16.27 17.35
C ASN A 195 10.81 -16.66 17.23
N VAL A 196 11.20 -17.30 16.13
CA VAL A 196 12.57 -17.72 15.89
C VAL A 196 13.37 -16.53 15.38
N LYS A 197 14.51 -16.25 16.02
CA LYS A 197 15.42 -15.20 15.55
C LYS A 197 16.12 -15.67 14.28
N LEU A 198 15.89 -14.96 13.18
CA LEU A 198 16.36 -15.34 11.84
C LEU A 198 17.84 -15.04 11.60
N TRP A 199 18.46 -14.20 12.45
CA TRP A 199 19.86 -13.77 12.34
C TRP A 199 20.19 -13.15 10.98
N MET A 200 19.33 -12.22 10.55
CA MET A 200 19.59 -11.38 9.37
C MET A 200 20.82 -10.48 9.59
N PRO A 201 21.48 -10.00 8.53
CA PRO A 201 22.61 -9.06 8.65
C PRO A 201 22.32 -7.86 9.58
N SER A 202 21.11 -7.28 9.49
CA SER A 202 20.62 -6.23 10.40
C SER A 202 20.54 -6.66 11.87
N GLN A 203 20.29 -7.94 12.17
CA GLN A 203 20.19 -8.49 13.52
C GLN A 203 21.54 -8.97 14.08
N ILE A 204 22.49 -9.29 13.21
CA ILE A 204 23.86 -9.67 13.59
C ILE A 204 24.67 -8.41 13.94
N GLY A 205 24.50 -7.32 13.18
CA GLY A 205 25.20 -6.07 13.46
C GLY A 205 26.73 -6.25 13.44
N LYS A 206 27.44 -5.56 14.34
CA LYS A 206 28.91 -5.61 14.45
C LYS A 206 29.44 -6.82 15.22
N LEU A 207 28.55 -7.74 15.65
CA LEU A 207 28.94 -8.89 16.46
C LEU A 207 29.90 -9.82 15.72
N ILE A 208 29.75 -9.92 14.40
CA ILE A 208 30.48 -10.88 13.55
C ILE A 208 30.79 -10.25 12.19
N SER A 209 31.95 -10.60 11.60
CA SER A 209 32.28 -10.27 10.22
C SER A 209 31.48 -11.13 9.24
N PHE A 210 30.72 -10.50 8.35
CA PHE A 210 30.05 -11.13 7.21
C PHE A 210 30.28 -10.31 5.94
N ASN A 211 29.91 -10.83 4.78
CA ASN A 211 30.12 -10.13 3.51
C ASN A 211 29.26 -8.86 3.44
N ARG A 212 29.90 -7.71 3.25
CA ARG A 212 29.26 -6.39 3.19
C ARG A 212 28.17 -6.32 2.12
N SER A 213 28.33 -7.03 1.01
CA SER A 213 27.33 -7.09 -0.06
C SER A 213 25.97 -7.54 0.47
N LEU A 214 25.92 -8.51 1.39
CA LEU A 214 24.68 -9.03 1.94
C LEU A 214 23.90 -7.98 2.74
N ALA A 215 24.59 -7.13 3.49
CA ALA A 215 23.98 -5.98 4.18
C ALA A 215 23.45 -4.94 3.19
N GLU A 216 24.14 -4.71 2.06
CA GLU A 216 23.67 -3.78 1.02
C GLU A 216 22.39 -4.29 0.35
N ILE A 217 22.30 -5.60 0.10
CA ILE A 217 21.07 -6.23 -0.43
C ILE A 217 19.91 -6.07 0.56
N GLU A 218 20.15 -6.40 1.84
CA GLU A 218 19.13 -6.25 2.87
C GLU A 218 18.69 -4.79 3.00
N TYR A 219 19.62 -3.85 2.97
CA TYR A 219 19.33 -2.41 3.04
C TYR A 219 18.37 -1.98 1.94
N LYS A 220 18.66 -2.33 0.68
CA LYS A 220 17.79 -2.00 -0.46
C LYS A 220 16.39 -2.59 -0.28
N LEU A 221 16.28 -3.84 0.17
CA LEU A 221 14.99 -4.49 0.38
C LEU A 221 14.21 -3.83 1.52
N GLN A 222 14.85 -3.57 2.67
CA GLN A 222 14.21 -2.92 3.81
C GLN A 222 13.77 -1.48 3.49
N ASN A 223 14.54 -0.75 2.67
CA ASN A 223 14.16 0.58 2.20
C ASN A 223 12.84 0.53 1.40
N THR A 224 12.74 -0.38 0.44
CA THR A 224 11.48 -0.57 -0.31
C THR A 224 10.32 -1.02 0.58
N GLN A 225 10.60 -1.84 1.58
CA GLN A 225 9.59 -2.33 2.52
C GLN A 225 9.05 -1.20 3.41
N ALA A 226 9.92 -0.28 3.87
CA ALA A 226 9.53 0.89 4.64
C ALA A 226 8.61 1.82 3.82
N HIS A 227 9.01 2.16 2.59
CA HIS A 227 8.18 2.98 1.68
C HIS A 227 6.82 2.33 1.37
N LYS A 228 6.81 1.02 1.08
CA LYS A 228 5.58 0.26 0.82
C LYS A 228 4.69 0.18 2.06
N ALA A 229 5.25 0.01 3.25
CA ALA A 229 4.52 -0.01 4.51
C ALA A 229 3.86 1.35 4.79
N LEU A 230 4.57 2.46 4.58
CA LEU A 230 4.01 3.82 4.69
C LEU A 230 2.88 4.06 3.69
N GLY A 231 3.05 3.67 2.42
CA GLY A 231 2.00 3.78 1.41
C GLY A 231 0.74 2.97 1.79
N THR A 232 0.95 1.76 2.32
CA THR A 232 -0.14 0.90 2.81
C THR A 232 -0.83 1.52 4.04
N LEU A 233 -0.07 2.12 4.96
CA LEU A 233 -0.58 2.81 6.14
C LEU A 233 -1.48 3.98 5.74
N ARG A 234 -0.98 4.88 4.89
CA ARG A 234 -1.72 6.05 4.35
C ARG A 234 -3.04 5.61 3.70
N ARG A 235 -2.99 4.62 2.80
CA ARG A 235 -4.18 4.13 2.11
C ARG A 235 -5.22 3.59 3.08
N ASN A 236 -4.82 2.80 4.07
CA ASN A 236 -5.76 2.26 5.05
C ASN A 236 -6.34 3.34 5.97
N LEU A 237 -5.57 4.38 6.32
CA LEU A 237 -6.07 5.53 7.08
C LEU A 237 -7.14 6.31 6.30
N GLN A 238 -6.94 6.53 5.00
CA GLN A 238 -7.97 7.12 4.15
C GLN A 238 -9.23 6.25 4.07
N ILE A 239 -9.08 4.93 3.91
CA ILE A 239 -10.23 4.01 3.92
C ILE A 239 -10.95 4.06 5.27
N GLN A 240 -10.22 4.16 6.38
CA GLN A 240 -10.84 4.25 7.70
C GLN A 240 -11.66 5.54 7.85
N ALA A 241 -11.11 6.68 7.42
CA ALA A 241 -11.82 7.96 7.46
C ALA A 241 -13.10 7.93 6.61
N THR A 242 -13.03 7.42 5.38
CA THR A 242 -14.22 7.31 4.53
C THR A 242 -15.26 6.34 5.09
N LEU A 243 -14.83 5.25 5.75
CA LEU A 243 -15.76 4.34 6.42
C LEU A 243 -16.45 4.98 7.63
N TYR A 244 -15.76 5.83 8.40
CA TYR A 244 -16.38 6.60 9.47
C TYR A 244 -17.40 7.59 8.93
N ASP A 245 -17.05 8.34 7.88
CA ASP A 245 -17.98 9.26 7.19
C ASP A 245 -19.23 8.52 6.70
N ILE A 246 -19.06 7.37 6.04
CA ILE A 246 -20.17 6.57 5.52
C ILE A 246 -21.06 6.07 6.67
N LYS A 247 -20.43 5.59 7.75
CA LYS A 247 -21.16 5.09 8.91
C LYS A 247 -22.00 6.18 9.55
N ASP A 248 -21.43 7.36 9.74
CA ASP A 248 -22.09 8.44 10.47
C ASP A 248 -23.18 9.12 9.63
N ARG A 249 -23.01 9.20 8.30
CA ARG A 249 -23.99 9.85 7.40
C ARG A 249 -25.09 8.92 6.90
N TRP A 250 -24.78 7.66 6.60
CA TRP A 250 -25.66 6.82 5.78
C TRP A 250 -26.09 5.49 6.41
N LEU A 251 -25.37 4.97 7.41
CA LEU A 251 -25.70 3.66 7.97
C LEU A 251 -26.74 3.77 9.09
N CYS A 252 -27.95 3.26 8.81
CA CYS A 252 -29.01 3.10 9.80
C CYS A 252 -29.33 1.62 10.04
N GLY A 253 -29.63 1.26 11.28
CA GLY A 253 -30.06 -0.09 11.68
C GLY A 253 -28.93 -0.99 12.22
N GLN A 254 -29.32 -2.06 12.92
CA GLN A 254 -28.39 -2.91 13.68
C GLN A 254 -27.46 -3.73 12.76
N GLY A 255 -27.99 -4.45 11.76
CA GLY A 255 -27.18 -5.36 10.93
C GLY A 255 -26.18 -4.67 9.99
N THR A 256 -26.52 -3.50 9.47
CA THR A 256 -25.62 -2.62 8.69
C THR A 256 -24.50 -2.06 9.58
N ASN A 257 -24.82 -1.62 10.80
CA ASN A 257 -23.82 -1.17 11.77
C ASN A 257 -22.83 -2.27 12.15
N THR A 258 -23.29 -3.49 12.44
CA THR A 258 -22.39 -4.60 12.78
C THR A 258 -21.43 -4.93 11.62
N ARG A 259 -21.91 -4.92 10.37
CA ARG A 259 -21.05 -5.15 9.20
C ARG A 259 -20.01 -4.06 9.02
N ALA A 260 -20.39 -2.80 9.22
CA ALA A 260 -19.46 -1.68 9.14
C ALA A 260 -18.41 -1.70 10.25
N LEU A 261 -18.79 -2.07 11.48
CA LEU A 261 -17.84 -2.26 12.58
C LEU A 261 -16.83 -3.38 12.27
N ASN A 262 -17.26 -4.49 11.67
CA ASN A 262 -16.34 -5.55 11.24
C ASN A 262 -15.39 -5.08 10.12
N ALA A 263 -15.88 -4.26 9.19
CA ALA A 263 -15.03 -3.65 8.15
C ALA A 263 -13.99 -2.69 8.76
N LEU A 264 -14.40 -1.84 9.70
CA LEU A 264 -13.51 -0.95 10.45
C LEU A 264 -12.45 -1.74 11.23
N ALA A 265 -12.85 -2.81 11.93
CA ALA A 265 -11.91 -3.67 12.66
C ALA A 265 -10.88 -4.31 11.72
N THR A 266 -11.30 -4.71 10.52
CA THR A 266 -10.40 -5.25 9.49
C THR A 266 -9.39 -4.21 9.01
N VAL A 267 -9.84 -2.98 8.76
CA VAL A 267 -8.96 -1.88 8.36
C VAL A 267 -7.99 -1.52 9.47
N GLN A 268 -8.45 -1.48 10.72
CA GLN A 268 -7.60 -1.20 11.88
C GLN A 268 -6.53 -2.28 12.09
N ALA A 269 -6.86 -3.56 11.88
CA ALA A 269 -5.88 -4.65 11.89
C ALA A 269 -4.82 -4.48 10.78
N ARG A 270 -5.22 -4.01 9.59
CA ARG A 270 -4.28 -3.70 8.50
C ARG A 270 -3.38 -2.51 8.81
N ILE A 271 -3.91 -1.48 9.49
CA ILE A 271 -3.12 -0.33 9.97
C ILE A 271 -2.06 -0.80 10.96
N ALA A 272 -2.45 -1.61 11.95
CA ALA A 272 -1.52 -2.18 12.92
C ALA A 272 -0.42 -3.01 12.24
N ALA A 273 -0.79 -3.90 11.32
CA ALA A 273 0.18 -4.70 10.57
C ALA A 273 1.12 -3.85 9.69
N ALA A 274 0.63 -2.77 9.08
CA ALA A 274 1.45 -1.84 8.30
C ALA A 274 2.41 -1.04 9.19
N ARG A 275 1.94 -0.59 10.37
CA ARG A 275 2.75 0.05 11.40
C ARG A 275 3.89 -0.87 11.83
N ASP A 276 3.59 -2.12 12.19
CA ASP A 276 4.59 -3.08 12.67
C ASP A 276 5.66 -3.36 11.60
N LYS A 277 5.24 -3.53 10.34
CA LYS A 277 6.16 -3.70 9.20
C LYS A 277 7.07 -2.49 9.00
N TYR A 278 6.53 -1.27 9.12
CA TYR A 278 7.34 -0.05 9.05
C TYR A 278 8.35 0.03 10.19
N CYS A 279 7.92 -0.22 11.43
CA CYS A 279 8.80 -0.20 12.58
C CYS A 279 9.92 -1.23 12.46
N GLN A 280 9.62 -2.45 12.04
CA GLN A 280 10.61 -3.51 11.81
C GLN A 280 11.62 -3.10 10.72
N ALA A 281 11.13 -2.64 9.57
CA ALA A 281 11.99 -2.18 8.48
C ALA A 281 12.89 -1.02 8.92
N ARG A 282 12.36 -0.04 9.67
CA ARG A 282 13.12 1.07 10.22
C ARG A 282 14.22 0.59 11.18
N THR A 283 13.90 -0.31 12.11
CA THR A 283 14.92 -0.85 13.03
C THR A 283 16.04 -1.59 12.30
N ALA A 284 15.71 -2.33 11.24
CA ALA A 284 16.69 -3.00 10.41
C ALA A 284 17.55 -2.01 9.62
N LEU A 285 16.95 -0.96 9.05
CA LEU A 285 17.66 0.09 8.33
C LEU A 285 18.67 0.82 9.23
N LEU A 286 18.30 1.18 10.46
CA LEU A 286 19.22 1.84 11.40
C LEU A 286 20.42 0.94 11.75
N ALA A 287 20.17 -0.35 12.00
CA ALA A 287 21.24 -1.30 12.28
C ALA A 287 22.19 -1.49 11.08
N LEU A 288 21.66 -1.48 9.85
CA LEU A 288 22.45 -1.59 8.62
C LEU A 288 23.22 -0.31 8.29
N VAL A 289 22.67 0.86 8.63
CA VAL A 289 23.33 2.16 8.49
C VAL A 289 24.58 2.22 9.35
N ASP A 290 24.51 1.78 10.60
CA ASP A 290 25.66 1.71 11.50
C ASP A 290 26.80 0.81 10.99
N LEU A 291 26.46 -0.15 10.10
CA LEU A 291 27.37 -1.08 9.47
C LEU A 291 27.94 -0.58 8.13
N LEU A 292 27.10 0.00 7.29
CA LEU A 292 27.46 0.45 5.94
C LEU A 292 28.01 1.88 5.91
N GLY A 293 27.69 2.70 6.92
CA GLY A 293 28.11 4.10 7.00
C GLY A 293 27.31 5.05 6.11
N TYR A 294 26.07 4.68 5.72
CA TYR A 294 25.19 5.58 4.97
C TYR A 294 24.66 6.70 5.87
N ALA A 295 24.83 7.96 5.47
CA ALA A 295 24.26 9.09 6.20
C ALA A 295 22.78 9.32 5.84
N ASN A 296 22.02 9.98 6.72
CA ASN A 296 20.70 10.57 6.49
C ASN A 296 19.45 9.65 6.46
N VAL A 297 19.54 8.36 6.75
CA VAL A 297 18.35 7.48 6.81
C VAL A 297 17.37 7.90 7.92
N ASP A 298 17.88 8.44 9.02
CA ASP A 298 17.06 9.02 10.11
C ASP A 298 16.24 10.24 9.68
N LYS A 299 16.70 10.97 8.65
CA LYS A 299 15.96 12.11 8.11
C LYS A 299 14.83 11.65 7.20
N GLU A 300 15.04 10.59 6.42
CA GLU A 300 14.03 10.03 5.51
C GLU A 300 12.93 9.24 6.25
N PHE A 301 13.32 8.47 7.28
CA PHE A 301 12.42 7.60 8.04
C PHE A 301 12.31 7.99 9.52
N LEU A 302 11.35 8.84 9.81
CA LEU A 302 11.05 9.30 11.17
C LEU A 302 10.44 8.19 12.04
N PRO A 303 10.66 8.22 13.37
CA PRO A 303 10.02 7.29 14.29
C PRO A 303 8.50 7.52 14.28
N LEU A 304 7.74 6.45 14.09
CA LEU A 304 6.28 6.50 14.02
C LEU A 304 5.69 6.45 15.44
N GLN A 305 5.17 7.57 15.92
CA GLN A 305 4.42 7.62 17.19
C GLN A 305 2.94 7.33 16.97
N ASP A 306 2.23 6.92 18.02
CA ASP A 306 0.78 6.66 17.91
C ASP A 306 -0.01 7.91 17.50
N ASN A 307 0.44 9.09 17.91
CA ASN A 307 -0.15 10.38 17.50
C ASN A 307 0.03 10.71 16.01
N ASP A 308 0.99 10.08 15.35
CA ASP A 308 1.25 10.30 13.92
C ASP A 308 0.31 9.48 13.03
N ILE A 309 -0.30 8.42 13.57
CA ILE A 309 -1.20 7.49 12.87
C ILE A 309 -2.61 8.10 12.83
N ARG A 310 -2.77 9.15 12.04
CA ARG A 310 -4.03 9.88 11.89
C ARG A 310 -4.37 10.15 10.44
N SER A 311 -5.66 10.29 10.16
CA SER A 311 -6.13 10.66 8.82
C SER A 311 -5.66 12.08 8.44
N MET A 312 -5.69 12.40 7.14
CA MET A 312 -5.32 13.71 6.61
C MET A 312 -6.23 14.84 7.14
N VAL A 313 -7.47 14.51 7.51
CA VAL A 313 -8.53 15.47 7.87
C VAL A 313 -8.74 15.57 9.39
N GLU A 314 -8.12 14.67 10.17
CA GLU A 314 -8.34 14.64 11.62
C GLU A 314 -7.47 15.69 12.34
N PRO A 315 -8.07 16.59 13.15
CA PRO A 315 -7.32 17.58 13.91
C PRO A 315 -6.43 16.91 14.96
N GLU A 316 -5.31 17.57 15.30
CA GLU A 316 -4.48 17.10 16.41
C GLU A 316 -5.27 17.12 17.73
N PRO A 317 -5.16 16.07 18.56
CA PRO A 317 -5.84 16.03 19.84
C PRO A 317 -5.33 17.17 20.73
N GLY A 318 -6.18 18.19 20.94
CA GLY A 318 -5.89 19.34 21.82
C GLY A 318 -5.65 20.68 21.11
N LEU A 319 -5.58 20.72 19.77
CA LEU A 319 -5.53 21.98 19.01
C LEU A 319 -6.89 22.29 18.37
N GLY A 320 -7.29 23.56 18.39
CA GLY A 320 -8.50 24.03 17.70
C GLY A 320 -8.36 23.94 16.17
N GLU A 321 -9.50 23.93 15.46
CA GLU A 321 -9.59 23.77 13.99
C GLU A 321 -8.67 24.70 13.18
N THR A 322 -8.23 25.83 13.74
CA THR A 322 -7.41 26.84 13.08
C THR A 322 -5.89 26.56 13.08
N GLN A 323 -5.41 25.52 13.76
CA GLN A 323 -3.98 25.15 13.84
C GLN A 323 -3.71 23.68 13.47
N GLN A 324 -4.35 23.16 12.43
CA GLN A 324 -4.14 21.78 11.98
C GLN A 324 -2.76 21.60 11.32
N THR A 325 -1.85 20.88 11.99
CA THR A 325 -0.61 20.40 11.39
C THR A 325 -0.80 18.97 10.88
N LEU A 326 -0.67 18.76 9.57
CA LEU A 326 -0.67 17.42 8.97
C LEU A 326 0.44 16.55 9.58
N SER A 327 0.15 15.29 9.90
CA SER A 327 1.17 14.34 10.38
C SER A 327 2.30 14.22 9.35
N TRP A 328 3.53 14.00 9.82
CA TRP A 328 4.70 13.89 8.94
C TRP A 328 4.55 12.73 7.93
N ILE A 329 3.77 11.70 8.27
CA ILE A 329 3.48 10.60 7.35
C ILE A 329 2.83 11.12 6.06
N TRP A 330 2.11 12.24 6.07
CA TRP A 330 1.47 12.84 4.89
C TRP A 330 2.36 13.86 4.18
N ARG A 331 3.40 14.37 4.84
CA ARG A 331 4.32 15.34 4.26
C ARG A 331 5.37 14.60 3.43
N GLN A 332 5.70 15.10 2.25
CA GLN A 332 6.94 14.67 1.59
C GLN A 332 8.11 15.12 2.47
N VAL A 333 8.90 14.14 2.94
CA VAL A 333 10.01 14.36 3.87
C VAL A 333 11.05 15.37 3.35
N ASN A 334 11.08 15.61 2.03
CA ASN A 334 12.00 16.56 1.40
C ASN A 334 11.35 17.88 0.94
N ALA A 335 10.05 18.10 1.12
CA ALA A 335 9.42 19.33 0.63
C ALA A 335 9.79 20.59 1.44
N ALA A 336 10.26 20.43 2.67
CA ALA A 336 10.61 21.56 3.55
C ALA A 336 12.09 21.99 3.47
N ASN A 337 12.98 21.14 2.96
CA ASN A 337 14.43 21.36 2.99
C ASN A 337 15.16 21.09 1.66
N ALA A 338 14.46 20.82 0.56
CA ALA A 338 15.10 20.68 -0.74
C ALA A 338 15.56 22.05 -1.26
N THR A 339 16.82 22.38 -1.06
CA THR A 339 17.52 23.33 -1.93
C THR A 339 17.60 22.72 -3.33
N GLU A 340 17.37 23.55 -4.34
CA GLU A 340 17.20 23.18 -5.77
C GLU A 340 18.35 22.32 -6.35
N GLU A 341 19.51 22.28 -5.68
CA GLU A 341 20.69 21.50 -6.07
C GLU A 341 20.55 19.98 -5.81
N GLU A 342 19.88 19.55 -4.72
CA GLU A 342 19.77 18.11 -4.39
C GLU A 342 18.76 17.37 -5.29
N THR A 343 17.84 18.09 -5.92
CA THR A 343 16.88 17.52 -6.88
C THR A 343 17.47 17.24 -8.25
N GLN A 344 18.61 17.85 -8.62
CA GLN A 344 19.25 17.63 -9.91
C GLN A 344 20.18 16.41 -9.92
N GLU A 345 20.81 16.06 -8.79
CA GLU A 345 21.70 14.89 -8.71
C GLU A 345 20.95 13.55 -8.75
N PHE A 346 19.70 13.47 -8.28
CA PHE A 346 18.93 12.22 -8.28
C PHE A 346 18.24 11.91 -9.63
N VAL A 347 18.33 12.79 -10.63
CA VAL A 347 17.76 12.61 -11.98
C VAL A 347 18.81 12.12 -12.98
N ALA A 348 20.09 12.02 -12.59
CA ALA A 348 21.21 11.74 -13.49
C ALA A 348 21.90 10.38 -13.32
N GLU A 349 21.41 9.49 -12.43
CA GLU A 349 21.83 8.07 -12.35
C GLU A 349 20.62 7.15 -12.31
#